data_AF-A0A8S1ZW29-F1
#
_entry.id   AF-A0A8S1ZW29-F1
#
_cell.length_a   1.000
_cell.length_b   1.000
_cell.length_c   1.000
_cell.angle_alpha   90.00
_cell.angle_beta   90.00
_cell.angle_gamma   90.00
#
_symmetry.space_group_name_H-M   'P 1'
#
loop_
_entity.id
_entity.type
_entity.pdbx_description
1 polymer ?
#
loop_
_entity_poly.entity_id
_entity_poly.type
_entity_poly.pdbx_seq_one_letter_code
_entity_poly.pdbx_strand_id
1 'polypeptide(L)'
;MNNVAIEFEAPNWFLCPEESKGWRVVYSEQFKKSLIISTGVSSNPSGGFQIHRVDGGSYKIVYCTTISPAKCMNVGIFTDISGARRLALTNDEALLVKFQKAATPKFDLKTKLRMFPFY
;
A
#
# COMPACT_ATOMS: atom_id res chain seq x y z
N MET A 1 9.33 16.20 5.05
CA MET A 1 8.19 15.27 5.14
C MET A 1 8.68 14.01 5.81
N ASN A 2 7.91 13.45 6.75
CA ASN A 2 8.32 12.30 7.54
C ASN A 2 7.83 11.01 6.88
N ASN A 3 8.63 9.96 6.99
CA ASN A 3 8.22 8.63 6.55
C ASN A 3 7.13 8.10 7.48
N VAL A 4 6.15 7.41 6.91
CA VAL A 4 5.06 6.76 7.63
C VAL A 4 5.07 5.26 7.37
N ALA A 5 4.76 4.50 8.41
CA ALA A 5 4.38 3.10 8.27
C ALA A 5 2.88 3.03 7.97
N ILE A 6 2.51 2.22 6.98
CA ILE A 6 1.11 1.96 6.62
C ILE A 6 0.87 0.48 6.87
N GLU A 7 -0.12 0.16 7.69
CA GLU A 7 -0.42 -1.22 8.08
C GLU A 7 -1.92 -1.47 7.99
N PHE A 8 -2.29 -2.71 7.67
CA PHE A 8 -3.68 -3.14 7.75
C PHE A 8 -4.04 -3.53 9.19
N GLU A 9 -5.21 -3.10 9.63
CA GLU A 9 -5.81 -3.52 10.89
C GLU A 9 -7.12 -4.28 10.58
N ALA A 10 -7.22 -5.51 11.07
CA ALA A 10 -8.43 -6.33 10.91
C ALA A 10 -8.69 -7.20 12.16
N PRO A 11 -9.97 -7.42 12.54
CA PRO A 11 -10.33 -8.24 13.70
C PRO A 11 -9.87 -9.70 13.59
N ASN A 12 -9.78 -10.23 12.38
CA ASN A 12 -9.37 -11.61 12.10
C ASN A 12 -7.87 -11.74 11.79
N TRP A 13 -7.08 -10.70 12.03
CA TRP A 13 -5.65 -10.74 11.72
C TRP A 13 -4.88 -11.78 12.54
N PHE A 14 -5.41 -12.23 13.69
CA PHE A 14 -4.82 -13.32 14.47
C PHE A 14 -4.65 -14.63 13.67
N LEU A 15 -5.31 -14.78 12.52
CA LEU A 15 -5.14 -15.91 11.59
C LEU A 15 -3.92 -15.76 10.65
N CYS A 16 -3.30 -14.59 10.60
CA CYS A 16 -2.14 -14.29 9.76
C CYS A 16 -0.91 -14.01 10.65
N PRO A 17 0.33 -14.27 10.16
CA PRO A 17 1.53 -13.89 10.90
C PRO A 17 1.50 -12.41 11.28
N GLU A 18 1.84 -12.05 12.52
CA GLU A 18 1.79 -10.64 12.98
C GLU A 18 2.61 -9.72 12.08
N GLU A 19 3.73 -10.24 11.63
CA GLU A 19 4.66 -9.63 10.71
C GLU A 19 4.07 -9.27 9.34
N SER A 20 2.87 -9.75 8.98
CA SER A 20 2.31 -9.57 7.64
C SER A 20 1.45 -8.31 7.44
N LYS A 21 1.31 -7.43 8.44
CA LYS A 21 0.38 -6.27 8.41
C LYS A 21 0.89 -5.09 7.58
N GLY A 22 2.21 -4.89 7.59
CA GLY A 22 2.84 -3.68 7.06
C GLY A 22 2.96 -3.67 5.56
N TRP A 23 2.73 -2.51 4.95
CA TRP A 23 3.03 -2.26 3.54
C TRP A 23 4.54 -2.31 3.31
N ARG A 24 4.94 -2.94 2.21
CA ARG A 24 6.31 -2.98 1.73
C ARG A 24 6.37 -2.95 0.21
N VAL A 25 7.49 -2.47 -0.31
CA VAL A 25 7.79 -2.53 -1.74
C VAL A 25 8.57 -3.81 -2.02
N VAL A 26 8.11 -4.62 -2.97
CA VAL A 26 8.78 -5.86 -3.39
C VAL A 26 8.92 -5.93 -4.90
N TYR A 27 9.99 -6.57 -5.36
CA TYR A 27 10.16 -6.93 -6.76
C TYR A 27 9.29 -8.14 -7.10
N SER A 28 8.58 -8.10 -8.24
CA SER A 28 7.71 -9.19 -8.67
C SER A 28 7.86 -9.48 -10.15
N GLU A 29 8.57 -10.56 -10.45
CA GLU A 29 8.67 -11.11 -11.81
C GLU A 29 7.30 -11.56 -12.33
N GLN A 30 6.46 -12.10 -11.44
CA GLN A 30 5.12 -12.59 -11.77
C GLN A 30 4.27 -11.52 -12.47
N PHE A 31 4.36 -10.27 -12.02
CA PHE A 31 3.59 -9.16 -12.60
C PHE A 31 4.35 -8.37 -13.66
N LYS A 32 5.55 -8.82 -14.06
CA LYS A 32 6.47 -8.10 -14.95
C LYS A 32 6.67 -6.64 -14.50
N LYS A 33 6.57 -6.38 -13.20
CA LYS A 33 6.65 -5.06 -12.57
C LYS A 33 7.71 -5.12 -11.49
N SER A 34 8.67 -4.22 -11.60
CA SER A 34 9.84 -4.25 -10.75
C SER A 34 9.55 -3.87 -9.30
N LEU A 35 8.47 -3.16 -8.98
CA LEU A 35 8.20 -2.66 -7.62
C LEU A 35 6.69 -2.60 -7.36
N ILE A 36 6.13 -3.64 -6.74
CA ILE A 36 4.73 -3.70 -6.30
C ILE A 36 4.62 -3.40 -4.80
N ILE A 37 3.45 -2.93 -4.37
CA ILE A 37 3.14 -2.82 -2.93
C ILE A 37 2.48 -4.12 -2.48
N SER A 38 3.08 -4.76 -1.49
CA SER A 38 2.60 -5.99 -0.87
C SER A 38 2.62 -5.85 0.65
N THR A 39 2.18 -6.89 1.37
CA THR A 39 2.26 -6.94 2.83
C THR A 39 3.32 -7.93 3.30
N GLY A 40 3.80 -7.79 4.53
CA GLY A 40 4.89 -8.61 5.06
C GLY A 40 5.77 -7.84 6.04
N VAL A 41 6.77 -8.53 6.60
CA VAL A 41 7.84 -7.88 7.38
C VAL A 41 8.41 -6.77 6.51
N SER A 42 8.52 -5.56 7.06
CA SER A 42 9.19 -4.46 6.40
C SER A 42 10.64 -4.85 6.12
N SER A 43 10.89 -5.40 4.93
CA SER A 43 12.20 -5.95 4.56
C SER A 43 13.13 -4.88 4.02
N ASN A 44 12.68 -3.63 3.86
CA ASN A 44 13.45 -2.58 3.24
C ASN A 44 13.83 -1.47 4.23
N PRO A 45 15.08 -1.48 4.76
CA PRO A 45 15.65 -0.35 5.49
C PRO A 45 15.97 0.86 4.58
N SER A 46 15.80 0.73 3.26
CA SER A 46 16.32 1.66 2.26
C SER A 46 15.28 2.67 1.73
N GLY A 47 14.16 2.88 2.42
CA GLY A 47 13.15 3.87 2.03
C GLY A 47 11.88 3.83 2.85
N GLY A 48 11.00 4.81 2.65
CA GLY A 48 9.74 4.92 3.39
C GLY A 48 8.61 5.54 2.59
N PHE A 49 7.38 5.24 3.00
CA PHE A 49 6.20 5.88 2.42
C PHE A 49 6.03 7.29 2.95
N GLN A 50 5.50 8.18 2.13
CA GLN A 50 5.11 9.53 2.54
C GLN A 50 3.74 9.86 1.95
N ILE A 51 2.99 10.68 2.67
CA ILE A 51 1.68 11.16 2.24
C ILE A 51 1.82 12.64 1.88
N HIS A 52 1.58 12.96 0.62
CA HIS A 52 1.69 14.34 0.11
C HIS A 52 0.29 14.86 -0.19
N ARG A 53 0.04 16.12 0.18
CA ARG A 53 -1.22 16.79 -0.16
C ARG A 53 -1.21 17.17 -1.64
N VAL A 54 -2.36 17.09 -2.27
CA VAL A 54 -2.62 17.52 -3.65
C VAL A 54 -3.74 18.55 -3.61
N ASP A 55 -3.80 19.41 -4.62
CA ASP A 55 -4.87 20.40 -4.75
C ASP A 55 -6.26 19.75 -4.74
N GLY A 56 -7.27 20.49 -4.28
CA GLY A 56 -8.65 19.98 -4.17
C GLY A 56 -8.90 19.07 -2.96
N GLY A 57 -8.01 19.07 -1.96
CA GLY A 57 -8.22 18.37 -0.69
C GLY A 57 -8.00 16.85 -0.76
N SER A 58 -7.29 16.38 -1.77
CA SER A 58 -6.89 14.98 -1.93
C SER A 58 -5.43 14.80 -1.53
N TYR A 59 -4.99 13.55 -1.43
CA TYR A 59 -3.62 13.17 -1.12
C TYR A 59 -3.09 12.19 -2.16
N LYS A 60 -1.77 12.07 -2.24
CA LYS A 60 -1.09 10.97 -2.92
C LYS A 60 -0.11 10.30 -1.96
N ILE A 61 0.11 9.01 -2.17
CA ILE A 61 1.14 8.25 -1.45
C ILE A 61 2.34 8.11 -2.37
N VAL A 62 3.53 8.34 -1.83
CA VAL A 62 4.81 8.16 -2.54
C VAL A 62 5.71 7.25 -1.73
N TYR A 63 6.70 6.64 -2.39
CA TYR A 63 7.78 5.91 -1.74
C TYR A 63 9.11 6.59 -2.05
N CYS A 64 9.85 6.98 -1.02
CA CYS A 64 11.12 7.67 -1.13
C CYS A 64 12.25 6.75 -0.69
N THR A 65 13.22 6.51 -1.58
CA THR A 65 14.41 5.72 -1.23
C THR A 65 15.40 6.57 -0.43
N THR A 66 16.18 5.95 0.46
CA THR A 66 17.25 6.63 1.21
C THR A 66 18.42 7.03 0.31
N ILE A 67 18.59 6.36 -0.84
CA ILE A 67 19.65 6.62 -1.82
C ILE A 67 19.36 7.92 -2.60
N SER A 68 18.08 8.20 -2.89
CA SER A 68 17.67 9.44 -3.54
C SER A 68 16.38 9.96 -2.91
N PRO A 69 16.47 10.59 -1.73
CA PRO A 69 15.29 11.12 -1.03
C PRO A 69 14.60 12.24 -1.82
N ALA A 70 15.31 12.88 -2.75
CA ALA A 70 14.74 13.87 -3.68
C ALA A 70 13.91 13.24 -4.81
N LYS A 71 14.07 11.94 -5.09
CA LYS A 71 13.34 11.21 -6.15
C LYS A 71 12.45 10.14 -5.53
N CYS A 72 11.31 10.59 -5.00
CA CYS A 72 10.24 9.71 -4.58
C CYS A 72 9.43 9.23 -5.79
N MET A 73 9.03 7.96 -5.80
CA MET A 73 8.13 7.40 -6.81
C MET A 73 6.69 7.46 -6.34
N ASN A 74 5.76 7.68 -7.26
CA ASN A 74 4.33 7.66 -6.93
C ASN A 74 3.88 6.23 -6.65
N VAL A 75 2.92 6.07 -5.73
CA VAL A 75 2.12 4.84 -5.64
C VAL A 75 0.92 5.00 -6.58
N GLY A 76 0.87 4.17 -7.62
CA GLY A 76 -0.20 4.15 -8.61
C GLY A 76 -0.91 2.81 -8.67
N ILE A 77 -1.85 2.69 -9.60
CA ILE A 77 -2.57 1.45 -9.88
C ILE A 77 -2.04 0.84 -11.17
N PHE A 78 -1.81 -0.47 -11.16
CA PHE A 78 -1.71 -1.25 -12.39
C PHE A 78 -2.72 -2.40 -12.35
N THR A 79 -3.16 -2.84 -13.51
CA THR A 79 -4.01 -4.03 -13.66
C THR A 79 -3.11 -5.21 -14.00
N ASP A 80 -3.16 -6.26 -13.20
CA ASP A 80 -2.38 -7.47 -13.46
C ASP A 80 -3.00 -8.34 -14.57
N ILE A 81 -2.35 -9.47 -14.86
CA ILE A 81 -2.81 -10.40 -15.89
C ILE A 81 -4.16 -11.06 -15.59
N SER A 82 -4.60 -11.09 -14.32
CA SER A 82 -5.92 -11.62 -13.95
C SER A 82 -7.00 -10.54 -13.91
N GLY A 83 -6.66 -9.29 -14.25
CA GLY A 83 -7.58 -8.15 -14.22
C GLY A 83 -7.69 -7.49 -12.85
N ALA A 84 -6.94 -7.94 -11.84
CA ALA A 84 -6.95 -7.35 -10.51
C ALA A 84 -6.15 -6.04 -10.47
N ARG A 85 -6.74 -5.01 -9.86
CA ARG A 85 -6.09 -3.71 -9.65
C ARG A 85 -5.16 -3.79 -8.45
N ARG A 86 -3.87 -3.60 -8.68
CA ARG A 86 -2.83 -3.66 -7.66
C ARG A 86 -2.12 -2.33 -7.53
N LEU A 87 -1.56 -2.09 -6.34
CA LEU A 87 -0.72 -0.94 -6.09
C LEU A 87 0.73 -1.24 -6.48
N ALA A 88 1.37 -0.29 -7.15
CA ALA A 88 2.79 -0.38 -7.53
C ALA A 88 3.45 0.99 -7.54
N LEU A 89 4.78 1.00 -7.49
CA LEU A 89 5.53 2.21 -7.76
C LEU A 89 5.46 2.54 -9.25
N THR A 90 5.27 3.83 -9.54
CA THR A 90 5.20 4.34 -10.90
C THR A 90 5.85 5.73 -11.00
N ASN A 91 6.36 6.03 -12.19
CA ASN A 91 6.77 7.38 -12.58
C ASN A 91 5.61 8.17 -13.20
N ASP A 92 4.49 7.49 -13.51
CA ASP A 92 3.28 8.09 -14.05
C ASP A 92 2.43 8.72 -12.93
N GLU A 93 1.15 8.94 -13.19
CA GLU A 93 0.21 9.50 -12.24
C GLU A 93 0.05 8.65 -10.97
N ALA A 94 -0.02 9.35 -9.83
CA ALA A 94 -0.29 8.72 -8.55
C ALA A 94 -1.78 8.40 -8.39
N LEU A 95 -2.09 7.37 -7.61
CA LEU A 95 -3.44 7.17 -7.13
C LEU A 95 -3.80 8.28 -6.14
N LEU A 96 -4.78 9.12 -6.49
CA LEU A 96 -5.32 10.11 -5.57
C LEU A 96 -6.25 9.44 -4.55
N VAL A 97 -6.03 9.75 -3.28
CA VAL A 97 -6.75 9.15 -2.14
C VAL A 97 -7.27 10.21 -1.18
N LYS A 98 -8.28 9.82 -0.41
CA LYS A 98 -8.77 10.56 0.76
C LYS A 98 -8.81 9.61 1.95
N PHE A 99 -8.51 10.13 3.14
CA PHE A 99 -8.53 9.35 4.38
C PHE A 99 -9.83 9.64 5.12
N GLN A 100 -10.62 8.60 5.34
CA GLN A 100 -11.80 8.66 6.19
C GLN A 100 -11.45 7.98 7.52
N LYS A 101 -11.75 8.63 8.64
CA LYS A 101 -11.57 8.02 9.96
C LYS A 101 -12.40 6.75 10.03
N ALA A 102 -11.74 5.61 10.31
CA ALA A 102 -12.44 4.36 10.50
C ALA A 102 -13.42 4.51 11.68
N ALA A 103 -14.65 4.05 11.51
CA ALA A 103 -15.53 3.86 12.65
C ALA A 103 -14.89 2.82 13.58
N THR A 104 -14.97 3.01 14.90
CA THR A 104 -14.61 1.96 15.88
C THR A 104 -15.20 0.63 15.41
N PRO A 105 -14.42 -0.47 15.42
CA PRO A 105 -14.88 -1.74 14.86
C PRO A 105 -16.12 -2.20 15.60
N LYS A 106 -17.30 -1.89 15.08
CA LYS A 106 -18.52 -2.60 15.43
C LYS A 106 -18.30 -4.01 14.92
N PHE A 107 -18.58 -4.99 15.76
CA PHE A 107 -18.45 -6.44 15.54
C PHE A 107 -19.16 -6.96 14.27
N ASP A 108 -19.88 -6.08 13.55
CA ASP A 108 -20.65 -6.32 12.34
C ASP A 108 -19.81 -6.29 11.03
N LEU A 109 -18.49 -6.12 11.12
CA LEU A 109 -17.57 -6.16 9.97
C LEU A 109 -17.40 -7.55 9.33
N LYS A 110 -18.02 -8.61 9.90
CA LYS A 110 -17.99 -9.98 9.33
C LYS A 110 -18.44 -10.05 7.86
N THR A 111 -19.29 -9.13 7.41
CA THR A 111 -19.78 -9.11 6.01
C THR A 111 -18.86 -8.43 5.01
N LYS A 112 -17.91 -7.58 5.46
CA LYS A 112 -16.98 -6.82 4.59
C LYS A 112 -15.53 -7.32 4.61
N LEU A 113 -15.17 -8.21 5.54
CA LEU A 113 -13.88 -8.90 5.56
C LEU A 113 -13.86 -10.07 4.57
N ARG A 114 -14.17 -9.82 3.30
CA ARG A 114 -13.94 -10.81 2.25
C ARG A 114 -12.56 -10.56 1.67
N MET A 115 -11.61 -11.42 2.00
CA MET A 115 -10.42 -11.58 1.18
C MET A 115 -10.92 -12.10 -0.17
N PHE A 116 -10.68 -11.35 -1.26
CA PHE A 116 -11.07 -11.83 -2.58
C PHE A 116 -10.44 -13.21 -2.79
N PRO A 117 -11.21 -14.25 -3.14
CA PRO A 117 -10.63 -15.56 -3.37
C PRO A 117 -9.56 -15.43 -4.44
N PHE A 118 -8.37 -15.95 -4.15
CA PHE A 118 -7.36 -16.23 -5.15
C PHE A 118 -7.96 -17.31 -6.06
N TYR A 119 -8.50 -16.90 -7.21
CA TYR A 119 -8.89 -17.83 -8.28
C TYR A 119 -7.65 -18.27 -9.05
#